data_AF-A0A8H4EN75-F1
#
_entry.id   AF-A0A8H4EN75-F1
#
_cell.length_a   1.000
_cell.length_b   1.000
_cell.length_c   1.000
_cell.angle_alpha   90.00
_cell.angle_beta   90.00
_cell.angle_gamma   90.00
#
_symmetry.space_group_name_H-M   'P 1'
#
loop_
_entity.id
_entity.type
_entity.pdbx_description
1 polymer ?
#
loop_
_entity_poly.entity_id
_entity_poly.type
_entity_poly.pdbx_seq_one_letter_code
_entity_poly.pdbx_strand_id
1 'polypeptide(L)'
;MSTWSKEIRNQVIEQLQNEFKTLKNTTVANELEPPKETTTPCFMRKVFGSTPVLPESADIYEWWYTNKNSFPILSKIARKYLSIPATSVLSECLFSDAGNQITSKRSHLSNEPIKQIEGRKRKREKERKREKEGERKREGKKKRRREKSERREKKGREG
;
A
#
# COMPACT_ATOMS: atom_id res chain seq x y z
N MET A 1 -0.95 -2.20 12.40
CA MET A 1 -0.01 -1.40 11.58
C MET A 1 0.52 -2.31 10.49
N SER A 2 -0.16 -2.34 9.33
CA SER A 2 0.10 -3.35 8.30
C SER A 2 1.33 -2.97 7.48
N THR A 3 2.41 -3.72 7.66
CA THR A 3 3.58 -3.70 6.78
C THR A 3 3.15 -4.28 5.43
N TRP A 4 2.85 -3.42 4.46
CA TRP A 4 2.85 -3.82 3.07
C TRP A 4 4.24 -4.39 2.77
N SER A 5 4.28 -5.61 2.25
CA SER A 5 5.54 -6.24 1.86
C SER A 5 6.25 -5.30 0.90
N LYS A 6 7.54 -5.02 1.14
CA LYS A 6 8.38 -4.19 0.24
C LYS A 6 8.26 -4.67 -1.20
N GLU A 7 8.06 -5.98 -1.36
CA GLU A 7 7.79 -6.65 -2.61
C GLU A 7 6.59 -6.06 -3.36
N ILE A 8 5.43 -5.93 -2.71
CA ILE A 8 4.20 -5.46 -3.37
C ILE A 8 4.31 -3.99 -3.77
N ARG A 9 4.92 -3.16 -2.93
CA ARG A 9 5.16 -1.74 -3.26
C ARG A 9 6.10 -1.61 -4.46
N ASN A 10 7.18 -2.38 -4.46
CA ASN A 10 8.13 -2.38 -5.58
C ASN A 10 7.49 -2.95 -6.85
N GLN A 11 6.62 -3.95 -6.74
CA GLN A 11 5.89 -4.53 -7.87
C GLN A 11 4.94 -3.53 -8.53
N VAL A 12 4.21 -2.76 -7.72
CA VAL A 12 3.30 -1.71 -8.22
C VAL A 12 4.07 -0.54 -8.84
N ILE A 13 5.19 -0.14 -8.23
CA ILE A 13 6.06 0.91 -8.78
C ILE A 13 6.66 0.44 -10.11
N GLU A 14 7.18 -0.79 -10.18
CA GLU A 14 7.69 -1.41 -11.42
C GLU A 14 6.59 -1.49 -12.49
N GLN A 15 5.37 -1.91 -12.13
CA GLN A 15 4.25 -1.94 -13.07
C GLN A 15 3.95 -0.55 -13.63
N LEU A 16 3.83 0.47 -12.77
CA LEU A 16 3.56 1.84 -13.23
C LEU A 16 4.70 2.42 -14.06
N GLN A 17 5.95 2.12 -13.70
CA GLN A 17 7.12 2.52 -14.48
C GLN A 17 7.18 1.81 -15.83
N ASN A 18 6.78 0.54 -15.88
CA ASN A 18 6.71 -0.24 -17.12
C ASN A 18 5.55 0.22 -17.99
N GLU A 19 4.39 0.56 -17.42
CA GLU A 19 3.28 1.20 -18.14
C GLU A 19 3.66 2.58 -18.69
N PHE A 20 4.40 3.37 -17.92
CA PHE A 20 4.89 4.65 -18.41
C PHE A 20 5.94 4.50 -19.52
N LYS A 21 6.79 3.47 -19.43
CA LYS A 21 7.72 3.09 -20.49
C LYS A 21 6.97 2.61 -21.73
N THR A 22 5.95 1.76 -21.58
CA THR A 22 5.11 1.25 -22.69
C THR A 22 4.31 2.37 -23.37
N LEU A 23 3.86 3.36 -22.60
CA LEU A 23 3.19 4.54 -23.17
C LEU A 23 4.16 5.44 -23.95
N LYS A 24 5.44 5.52 -23.52
CA LYS A 24 6.46 6.30 -24.23
C LYS A 24 6.90 5.67 -25.55
N ASN A 25 7.06 4.35 -25.62
CA ASN A 25 7.49 3.64 -26.82
C ASN A 25 6.30 3.29 -27.76
N THR A 26 5.07 3.12 -27.27
CA THR A 26 3.87 3.02 -28.14
C THR A 26 3.50 4.37 -28.80
N THR A 27 3.97 5.51 -28.27
CA THR A 27 3.85 6.81 -28.98
C THR A 27 4.86 6.96 -30.13
N VAL A 28 5.77 6.00 -30.35
CA VAL A 28 6.80 6.09 -31.40
C VAL A 28 6.34 5.43 -32.72
N ALA A 29 5.22 4.70 -32.74
CA ALA A 29 4.82 3.93 -33.92
C ALA A 29 3.77 4.60 -34.83
N ASN A 30 3.12 5.69 -34.42
CA ASN A 30 2.14 6.39 -35.26
C ASN A 30 2.50 7.88 -35.40
N GLU A 31 3.31 8.13 -36.43
CA GLU A 31 3.61 9.38 -37.15
C GLU A 31 3.78 10.68 -36.34
N LEU A 32 5.03 11.15 -36.29
CA LEU A 32 5.51 12.18 -37.21
C LEU A 32 7.03 12.29 -36.98
N GLU A 33 7.83 11.81 -37.92
CA GLU A 33 9.19 12.37 -38.05
C GLU A 33 9.07 13.89 -38.13
N PRO A 34 9.95 14.66 -37.47
CA PRO A 34 9.97 16.10 -37.63
C PRO A 34 10.17 16.42 -39.12
N PRO A 35 9.37 17.33 -39.73
CA PRO A 35 9.66 17.84 -41.06
C PRO A 35 11.10 18.35 -41.06
N LYS A 36 11.93 17.77 -41.93
CA LYS A 36 13.35 18.06 -42.06
C LYS A 36 13.58 19.40 -42.74
N GLU A 37 12.97 20.48 -42.27
CA GLU A 37 13.24 21.84 -42.75
C GLU A 37 13.32 22.83 -41.58
N THR A 38 14.56 23.02 -41.13
CA THR A 38 15.16 24.29 -40.66
C THR A 38 14.45 25.07 -39.54
N THR A 39 14.48 24.53 -38.32
CA THR A 39 14.42 25.37 -37.11
C THR A 39 15.82 25.85 -36.75
N THR A 40 16.26 26.96 -37.35
CA THR A 40 17.51 27.62 -36.94
C THR A 40 17.33 28.15 -35.51
N PRO A 41 18.20 27.80 -34.53
CA PRO A 41 18.05 28.22 -33.13
C PRO A 41 17.92 29.74 -32.94
N CYS A 42 18.46 30.53 -33.87
CA CYS A 42 18.36 31.99 -33.87
C CYS A 42 16.94 32.51 -34.12
N PHE A 43 16.11 31.81 -34.92
CA PHE A 43 14.73 32.21 -35.19
C PHE A 43 13.85 31.99 -33.96
N MET A 44 13.94 30.81 -33.34
CA MET A 44 13.21 30.48 -32.10
C MET A 44 13.56 31.44 -30.97
N ARG A 45 14.86 31.75 -30.76
CA ARG A 45 15.28 32.69 -29.70
C ARG A 45 14.69 34.09 -29.89
N LYS A 46 14.57 34.58 -31.13
CA LYS A 46 14.02 35.90 -31.41
C LYS A 46 12.50 35.95 -31.24
N VAL A 47 11.82 34.85 -31.61
CA VAL A 47 10.38 34.70 -31.46
C VAL A 47 9.98 34.54 -29.98
N PHE A 48 10.63 33.65 -29.22
CA PHE A 48 10.34 33.48 -27.78
C PHE A 48 10.77 34.70 -26.94
N GLY A 49 11.79 35.44 -27.36
CA GLY A 49 12.17 36.70 -26.69
C GLY A 49 11.16 37.84 -26.86
N SER A 50 10.25 37.72 -27.83
CA SER A 50 9.24 38.73 -28.15
C SER A 50 7.81 38.32 -27.76
N THR A 51 7.61 37.09 -27.28
CA THR A 51 6.29 36.64 -26.81
C THR A 51 5.98 37.25 -25.45
N PRO A 52 4.78 37.81 -25.24
CA PRO A 52 4.39 38.37 -23.95
C PRO A 52 4.42 37.26 -22.89
N VAL A 53 4.99 37.57 -21.73
CA VAL A 53 4.95 36.68 -20.57
C VAL A 53 3.49 36.48 -20.17
N LEU A 54 3.07 35.23 -20.08
CA LEU A 54 1.69 34.91 -19.73
C LEU A 54 1.43 35.35 -18.28
N PRO A 55 0.34 36.08 -17.99
CA PRO A 55 -0.06 36.39 -16.62
C PRO A 55 -0.25 35.12 -15.81
N GLU A 56 0.06 35.15 -14.52
CA GLU A 56 -0.09 33.99 -13.62
C GLU A 56 -1.55 33.48 -13.51
N SER A 57 -2.52 34.35 -13.83
CA SER A 57 -3.95 34.04 -13.84
C SER A 57 -4.47 33.46 -15.16
N ALA A 58 -3.68 33.42 -16.22
CA ALA A 58 -4.13 33.00 -17.54
C ALA A 58 -3.95 31.48 -17.74
N ASP A 59 -4.90 30.87 -18.45
CA ASP A 59 -4.88 29.43 -18.71
C ASP A 59 -3.80 29.09 -19.76
N ILE A 60 -2.79 28.36 -19.31
CA ILE A 60 -1.67 27.90 -20.12
C ILE A 60 -2.16 26.98 -21.25
N TYR A 61 -3.22 26.20 -21.03
CA TYR A 61 -3.80 25.32 -22.06
C TYR A 61 -4.47 26.13 -23.18
N GLU A 62 -5.21 27.17 -22.82
CA GLU A 62 -5.88 28.06 -23.77
C GLU A 62 -4.87 28.84 -24.61
N TRP A 63 -3.75 29.27 -24.00
CA TRP A 63 -2.66 29.93 -24.71
C TRP A 63 -2.02 29.02 -25.77
N TRP A 64 -1.68 27.77 -25.41
CA TRP A 64 -1.13 26.81 -26.38
C TRP A 64 -2.14 26.40 -27.45
N TYR A 65 -3.43 26.41 -27.14
CA TYR A 65 -4.50 26.15 -28.09
C TYR A 65 -4.62 27.28 -29.13
N THR A 66 -4.55 28.53 -28.68
CA THR A 66 -4.62 29.72 -29.53
C THR A 66 -3.35 29.86 -30.38
N ASN A 67 -2.18 29.54 -29.82
CA ASN A 67 -0.89 29.67 -30.48
C ASN A 67 -0.45 28.41 -31.25
N LYS A 68 -1.34 27.43 -31.43
CA LYS A 68 -1.06 26.17 -32.15
C LYS A 68 -0.64 26.39 -33.60
N ASN A 69 -1.18 27.43 -34.26
CA ASN A 69 -0.88 27.75 -35.65
C ASN A 69 0.54 28.34 -35.79
N SER A 70 0.97 29.13 -34.81
CA SER A 70 2.33 29.71 -34.78
C SER A 70 3.38 28.68 -34.33
N PHE A 71 3.00 27.74 -33.46
CA PHE A 71 3.89 26.71 -32.93
C PHE A 71 3.27 25.31 -33.00
N PRO A 72 3.13 24.70 -34.19
CA PRO A 72 2.42 23.44 -34.37
C PRO A 72 3.11 22.24 -33.70
N ILE A 73 4.43 22.25 -33.61
CA ILE A 73 5.21 21.17 -32.96
C ILE A 73 5.21 21.38 -31.45
N LEU A 74 5.48 22.61 -31.00
CA LEU A 74 5.63 22.89 -29.57
C LEU A 74 4.30 22.83 -28.81
N SER A 75 3.20 23.24 -29.43
CA SER A 75 1.85 23.09 -28.85
C SER A 75 1.47 21.63 -28.60
N LYS A 76 1.84 20.71 -29.50
CA LYS A 76 1.62 19.26 -29.31
C LYS A 76 2.41 18.74 -28.11
N ILE A 77 3.67 19.14 -27.99
CA ILE A 77 4.55 18.74 -26.87
C ILE A 77 4.01 19.33 -25.56
N ALA A 78 3.74 20.63 -25.53
CA ALA A 78 3.24 21.33 -24.36
C ALA A 78 1.94 20.70 -23.83
N ARG A 79 0.98 20.38 -24.71
CA ARG A 79 -0.26 19.69 -24.31
C ARG A 79 0.01 18.34 -23.66
N LYS A 80 0.96 17.56 -24.17
CA LYS A 80 1.30 16.25 -23.61
C LYS A 80 1.91 16.36 -22.21
N TYR A 81 2.77 17.35 -21.98
CA TYR A 81 3.44 17.54 -20.69
C TYR A 81 2.57 18.26 -19.66
N LEU A 82 1.78 19.24 -20.06
CA LEU A 82 0.87 19.95 -19.16
C LEU A 82 -0.23 19.02 -18.62
N SER A 83 -0.72 18.09 -19.46
CA SER A 83 -1.75 17.11 -19.06
C SER A 83 -1.28 16.11 -18.00
N ILE A 84 0.03 16.03 -17.72
CA ILE A 84 0.58 15.17 -16.68
C ILE A 84 0.46 15.93 -15.36
N PRO A 85 -0.31 15.43 -14.38
CA PRO A 85 -0.33 16.04 -13.06
C PRO A 85 1.08 16.07 -12.49
N ALA A 86 1.54 17.25 -12.06
CA ALA A 86 2.90 17.45 -11.58
C ALA A 86 3.19 16.81 -10.21
N THR A 87 2.20 16.18 -9.57
CA THR A 87 2.26 15.83 -8.14
C THR A 87 2.05 14.35 -7.86
N SER A 88 2.96 13.77 -7.08
CA SER A 88 2.81 12.46 -6.42
C SER A 88 1.62 12.40 -5.44
N VAL A 89 1.14 13.57 -5.01
CA VAL A 89 -0.01 13.71 -4.08
C VAL A 89 -1.26 13.03 -4.66
N LEU A 90 -1.51 13.14 -5.97
CA LEU A 90 -2.66 12.50 -6.60
C LEU A 90 -2.53 10.98 -6.64
N SER A 91 -1.33 10.45 -6.86
CA SER A 91 -1.12 9.00 -6.77
C SER A 91 -1.28 8.49 -5.35
N GLU A 92 -0.78 9.23 -4.34
CA GLU A 92 -0.96 8.88 -2.92
C GLU A 92 -2.43 8.92 -2.49
N CYS A 93 -3.21 9.90 -2.96
CA CYS A 93 -4.65 9.95 -2.74
C CYS A 93 -5.33 8.73 -3.37
N LEU A 94 -5.02 8.41 -4.63
CA LEU A 94 -5.59 7.25 -5.32
C LEU A 94 -5.26 5.94 -4.60
N PHE A 95 -4.02 5.77 -4.14
CA PHE A 95 -3.58 4.60 -3.38
C PHE A 95 -4.21 4.52 -1.99
N SER A 96 -4.42 5.66 -1.34
CA SER A 96 -5.10 5.73 -0.04
C SER A 96 -6.56 5.31 -0.17
N ASP A 97 -7.23 5.79 -1.22
CA ASP A 97 -8.64 5.51 -1.46
C ASP A 97 -8.85 4.04 -1.88
N ALA A 98 -7.99 3.53 -2.77
CA ALA A 98 -7.96 2.11 -3.11
C ALA A 98 -7.67 1.22 -1.88
N GLY A 99 -6.75 1.66 -1.01
CA GLY A 99 -6.46 1.00 0.26
C GLY A 99 -7.68 0.93 1.19
N ASN A 100 -8.44 2.01 1.30
CA ASN A 100 -9.68 2.06 2.07
C ASN A 100 -10.76 1.14 1.50
N GLN A 101 -10.92 1.12 0.17
CA GLN A 101 -11.90 0.27 -0.49
C GLN A 101 -11.60 -1.23 -0.30
N ILE A 102 -10.34 -1.64 -0.43
CA ILE A 102 -9.91 -3.03 -0.21
C ILE A 102 -10.04 -3.42 1.27
N THR A 103 -9.69 -2.51 2.19
CA THR A 103 -9.80 -2.75 3.63
C THR A 103 -11.26 -2.87 4.05
N SER A 104 -12.14 -2.02 3.52
CA SER A 104 -13.59 -2.10 3.73
C SER A 104 -14.15 -3.43 3.21
N LYS A 105 -13.77 -3.85 1.99
CA LYS A 105 -14.19 -5.13 1.40
C LYS A 105 -13.70 -6.34 2.22
N ARG A 106 -12.50 -6.29 2.82
CA ARG A 106 -12.01 -7.33 3.74
C ARG A 106 -12.73 -7.31 5.08
N SER A 107 -13.10 -6.16 5.62
CA SER A 107 -13.94 -6.06 6.83
C SER A 107 -15.34 -6.65 6.63
N HIS A 108 -15.81 -6.74 5.39
CA HIS A 108 -17.09 -7.36 5.00
C HIS A 108 -16.98 -8.88 4.74
N LEU A 109 -15.78 -9.43 4.52
CA LEU A 109 -15.60 -10.89 4.50
C LEU A 109 -15.77 -11.38 5.94
N SER A 110 -16.81 -12.19 6.15
CA SER A 110 -17.38 -12.50 7.46
C SER A 110 -16.32 -12.74 8.54
N ASN A 111 -16.50 -12.14 9.72
CA ASN A 111 -15.68 -12.38 10.91
C ASN A 111 -15.86 -13.80 11.50
N GLU A 112 -16.62 -14.67 10.83
CA GLU A 112 -16.92 -16.04 11.27
C GLU A 112 -15.68 -16.91 11.54
N PRO A 113 -14.72 -17.06 10.61
CA PRO A 113 -13.55 -17.91 10.86
C PRO A 113 -12.67 -17.32 11.97
N ILE A 114 -12.59 -15.99 12.10
CA ILE A 114 -11.82 -15.33 13.16
C ILE A 114 -12.46 -15.58 14.53
N LYS A 115 -13.78 -15.37 14.66
CA LYS A 115 -14.53 -15.68 15.88
C LYS A 115 -14.43 -17.16 16.25
N GLN A 116 -14.47 -18.05 15.26
CA GLN A 116 -14.35 -19.49 15.49
C GLN A 116 -12.95 -19.88 15.98
N ILE A 117 -11.88 -19.31 15.39
CA ILE A 117 -10.49 -19.52 15.83
C ILE A 117 -10.31 -19.02 17.27
N GLU A 118 -10.83 -17.84 17.58
CA GLU A 118 -10.74 -17.27 18.92
C GLU A 118 -11.51 -18.11 19.96
N GLY A 119 -12.70 -18.58 19.60
CA GLY A 119 -13.49 -19.51 20.42
C GLY A 119 -12.73 -20.82 20.70
N ARG A 120 -12.06 -21.39 19.69
CA ARG A 120 -11.22 -22.59 19.83
C ARG A 120 -10.03 -22.34 20.76
N LYS A 121 -9.36 -21.18 20.65
CA LYS A 121 -8.26 -20.80 21.55
C LYS A 121 -8.74 -20.69 23.01
N ARG A 122 -9.85 -20.00 23.25
CA ARG A 122 -10.44 -19.85 24.59
C ARG A 122 -10.83 -21.21 25.19
N LYS A 123 -11.37 -22.13 24.39
CA LYS A 123 -11.73 -23.48 24.85
C LYS A 123 -10.49 -24.28 25.26
N ARG A 124 -9.45 -24.31 24.43
CA ARG A 124 -8.16 -24.99 24.74
C ARG A 124 -7.51 -24.45 26.01
N GLU A 125 -7.57 -23.15 26.24
CA GLU A 125 -6.99 -22.54 27.44
C GLU A 125 -7.76 -22.94 28.71
N LYS A 126 -9.10 -22.99 28.64
CA LYS A 126 -9.94 -23.48 29.76
C LYS A 126 -9.65 -24.94 30.09
N GLU A 127 -9.46 -25.80 29.10
CA GLU A 127 -9.10 -27.21 29.30
C GLU A 127 -7.73 -27.36 29.97
N ARG A 128 -6.71 -26.62 29.51
CA ARG A 128 -5.38 -26.61 30.15
C ARG A 128 -5.43 -26.13 31.62
N LYS A 129 -6.28 -25.16 31.94
CA LYS A 129 -6.48 -24.70 33.34
C LYS A 129 -7.14 -25.78 34.20
N ARG A 130 -8.15 -26.49 33.68
CA ARG A 130 -8.84 -27.59 34.37
C ARG A 130 -7.91 -28.77 34.64
N GLU A 131 -7.05 -29.15 33.70
CA GLU A 131 -6.08 -30.23 33.87
C GLU A 131 -5.08 -29.91 34.99
N LYS A 132 -4.47 -28.72 34.95
CA LYS A 132 -3.52 -28.26 35.99
C LYS A 132 -4.16 -28.22 37.38
N GLU A 133 -5.42 -27.79 37.47
CA GLU A 133 -6.15 -27.77 38.74
C GLU A 133 -6.45 -29.20 39.24
N GLY A 134 -6.83 -30.11 38.34
CA GLY A 134 -7.04 -31.51 38.64
C GLY A 134 -5.77 -32.20 39.17
N GLU A 135 -4.63 -31.91 38.56
CA GLU A 135 -3.32 -32.45 38.95
C GLU A 135 -2.90 -31.97 40.35
N ARG A 136 -3.00 -30.66 40.61
CA ARG A 136 -2.75 -30.07 41.95
C ARG A 136 -3.61 -30.70 43.04
N LYS A 137 -4.90 -30.96 42.77
CA LYS A 137 -5.82 -31.61 43.72
C LYS A 137 -5.42 -33.07 43.99
N ARG A 138 -4.99 -33.81 42.97
CA ARG A 138 -4.52 -35.21 43.10
C ARG A 138 -3.23 -35.28 43.91
N GLU A 139 -2.29 -34.40 43.63
CA GLU A 139 -1.01 -34.31 44.34
C GLU A 139 -1.19 -33.92 45.81
N GLY A 140 -2.06 -32.94 46.09
CA GLY A 140 -2.46 -32.59 47.46
C GLY A 140 -3.08 -33.76 48.24
N LYS A 141 -3.93 -34.58 47.60
CA LYS A 141 -4.48 -35.80 48.21
C LYS A 141 -3.40 -36.85 48.48
N LYS A 142 -2.45 -37.07 47.56
CA LYS A 142 -1.32 -38.00 47.76
C LYS A 142 -0.43 -37.56 48.93
N LYS A 143 -0.09 -36.27 49.01
CA LYS A 143 0.71 -35.70 50.10
C LYS A 143 0.04 -35.91 51.46
N ARG A 144 -1.26 -35.58 51.58
CA ARG A 144 -2.05 -35.83 52.80
C ARG A 144 -2.09 -37.30 53.21
N ARG A 145 -2.13 -38.23 52.25
CA ARG A 145 -2.11 -39.68 52.54
C ARG A 145 -0.75 -40.13 53.08
N ARG A 146 0.36 -39.68 52.47
CA ARG A 146 1.73 -39.94 52.96
C ARG A 146 1.97 -39.39 54.36
N GLU A 147 1.58 -38.14 54.58
CA GLU A 147 1.73 -37.50 55.88
C GLU A 147 0.91 -38.24 56.96
N LYS A 148 -0.27 -38.76 56.60
CA LYS A 148 -1.10 -39.58 57.50
C LYS A 148 -0.51 -40.97 57.77
N SER A 149 0.20 -41.59 56.82
CA SER A 149 0.89 -42.87 57.06
C SER A 149 2.14 -42.68 57.92
N GLU A 150 2.95 -41.66 57.66
CA GLU A 150 4.15 -41.33 58.46
C GLU A 150 3.78 -41.02 59.93
N ARG A 151 2.66 -40.31 60.15
CA ARG A 151 2.17 -40.00 61.51
C ARG A 151 1.64 -41.23 62.25
N ARG A 152 1.18 -42.26 61.53
CA ARG A 152 0.77 -43.55 62.12
C ARG A 152 1.98 -44.41 62.48
N GLU A 153 3.01 -44.44 61.63
CA GLU A 153 4.26 -45.15 61.92
C GLU A 153 4.99 -44.57 63.12
N LYS A 154 5.06 -43.24 63.27
CA LYS A 154 5.67 -42.60 64.44
C LYS A 154 4.95 -42.95 65.75
N LYS A 155 3.62 -42.99 65.75
CA LYS A 155 2.82 -43.34 66.94
C LYS A 155 2.95 -44.81 67.37
N GLY A 156 3.36 -45.72 66.48
CA GLY A 156 3.56 -47.13 66.80
C GLY A 156 4.95 -47.47 67.33
N ARG A 157 5.89 -46.52 67.36
CA ARG A 157 7.26 -46.71 67.89
C ARG A 157 7.46 -46.16 69.30
N GLU A 158 6.47 -45.45 69.85
CA GLU A 158 6.56 -44.75 71.14
C GLU A 158 5.70 -45.38 72.26
N GLY A 159 5.09 -46.55 72.02
CA GLY A 159 4.33 -47.31 73.02
C GLY A 159 4.76 -48.76 73.04
#